data_AF-A0A2E6CMG3-F1
#
_entry.id   AF-A0A2E6CMG3-F1
#
_cell.length_a   1.000
_cell.length_b   1.000
_cell.length_c   1.000
_cell.angle_alpha   90.00
_cell.angle_beta   90.00
_cell.angle_gamma   90.00
#
_symmetry.space_group_name_H-M   'P 1'
#
loop_
_entity.id
_entity.type
_entity.pdbx_description
1 polymer ?
#
loop_
_entity_poly.entity_id
_entity_poly.type
_entity_poly.pdbx_seq_one_letter_code
_entity_poly.pdbx_strand_id
1 'polypeptide(L)'
;MFSDLMLPILVCAGCLIIIVLVLIKTRKKPPPKTFSIPGTQATRPSQNGETETAVTEAASDQGLLSWHEGFESTVLDFIEFSDGLIETIVNEAPLEEIQSIDVFGATETLELQKAASEHPSPEMGAELSAMLASISSSLHAYLRSEFDLAEQQQSIYQEYREMWFQRLRQFPQDIDRIIRLRRA
;
A
#
# COMPACT_ATOMS: atom_id res chain seq x y z
N MET A 1 -23.91 42.91 -32.18
CA MET A 1 -24.40 42.37 -30.88
C MET A 1 -24.63 40.86 -30.90
N PHE A 2 -25.24 40.24 -31.93
CA PHE A 2 -25.36 38.77 -31.95
C PHE A 2 -24.04 38.03 -32.21
N SER A 3 -23.07 38.63 -32.93
CA SER A 3 -21.80 37.98 -33.26
C SER A 3 -20.83 37.84 -32.07
N ASP A 4 -20.87 38.76 -31.10
CA ASP A 4 -19.97 38.74 -29.93
C ASP A 4 -20.34 37.65 -28.90
N LEU A 5 -21.60 37.19 -28.92
CA LEU A 5 -22.08 36.11 -28.04
C LEU A 5 -21.91 34.72 -28.68
N MET A 6 -21.76 34.63 -30.01
CA MET A 6 -21.67 33.35 -30.73
C MET A 6 -20.32 32.66 -30.52
N LEU A 7 -19.23 33.42 -30.41
CA LEU A 7 -17.90 32.87 -30.16
C LEU A 7 -17.78 32.14 -28.81
N PRO A 8 -18.17 32.72 -27.66
CA PRO A 8 -18.10 32.02 -26.38
C PRO A 8 -19.06 30.81 -26.30
N ILE A 9 -20.22 30.87 -26.95
CA ILE A 9 -21.15 29.73 -27.02
C ILE A 9 -20.54 28.57 -27.83
N LEU A 10 -19.87 28.86 -28.95
CA LEU A 10 -19.21 27.86 -29.76
C LEU A 10 -18.06 27.17 -29.00
N VAL A 11 -17.29 27.95 -28.23
CA VAL A 11 -16.19 27.42 -27.40
C VAL A 11 -16.75 26.51 -26.30
N CYS A 12 -17.81 26.94 -25.60
CA CYS A 12 -18.45 26.13 -24.56
C CYS A 12 -19.02 24.82 -25.12
N ALA A 13 -19.68 24.88 -26.29
CA ALA A 13 -20.19 23.68 -26.96
C ALA A 13 -19.06 22.73 -27.36
N GLY A 14 -17.94 23.26 -27.86
CA GLY A 14 -16.74 22.47 -28.18
C GLY A 14 -16.16 21.76 -26.95
N CYS A 15 -16.03 22.47 -25.82
CA CYS A 15 -15.54 21.87 -24.57
C CYS A 15 -16.44 20.75 -24.06
N LEU A 16 -17.77 20.93 -24.11
CA LEU A 16 -18.73 19.90 -23.69
C LEU A 16 -18.66 18.64 -24.58
N ILE A 17 -18.47 18.81 -25.88
CA ILE A 17 -18.31 17.68 -26.81
C ILE A 17 -17.05 16.86 -26.47
N ILE A 18 -15.94 17.53 -26.16
CA ILE A 18 -14.69 16.84 -25.77
C ILE A 18 -14.89 16.03 -24.48
N ILE A 19 -15.55 16.61 -23.47
CA ILE A 19 -15.85 15.94 -22.20
C ILE A 19 -16.72 14.69 -22.44
N VAL A 20 -17.76 14.82 -23.26
CA VAL A 20 -18.64 13.69 -23.62
C VAL A 20 -17.88 12.60 -24.35
N LEU A 21 -17.00 12.95 -25.28
CA LEU A 21 -16.17 11.99 -26.01
C LEU A 21 -15.22 11.24 -25.07
N VAL A 22 -14.59 11.92 -24.11
CA VAL A 22 -13.72 11.30 -23.10
C VAL A 22 -14.53 10.37 -22.18
N LEU A 23 -15.71 10.78 -21.74
CA LEU A 23 -16.59 9.95 -20.90
C LEU A 23 -17.08 8.68 -21.62
N ILE A 24 -17.37 8.75 -22.91
CA ILE A 24 -17.74 7.57 -23.71
C ILE A 24 -16.54 6.64 -23.88
N LYS A 25 -15.33 7.19 -24.09
CA LYS A 25 -14.11 6.39 -24.29
C LYS A 25 -13.64 5.68 -23.02
N THR A 26 -13.82 6.33 -21.86
CA THR A 26 -13.44 5.79 -20.53
C THR A 26 -14.44 4.78 -19.99
N ARG A 27 -15.69 4.75 -20.49
CA ARG A 27 -16.71 3.74 -20.14
C ARG A 27 -16.49 2.33 -20.71
N LYS A 28 -15.33 2.04 -21.31
CA LYS A 28 -14.96 0.66 -21.66
C LYS A 28 -14.64 -0.12 -20.38
N LYS A 29 -15.68 -0.77 -19.83
CA LYS A 29 -15.57 -1.73 -18.73
C LYS A 29 -14.42 -2.70 -19.01
N PRO A 30 -13.51 -2.96 -18.04
CA PRO A 30 -12.56 -4.04 -18.17
C PRO A 30 -13.34 -5.37 -18.31
N PRO A 31 -12.96 -6.26 -19.23
CA PRO A 31 -13.57 -7.58 -19.31
C PRO A 31 -13.36 -8.31 -17.98
N PRO A 32 -14.32 -9.13 -17.52
CA PRO A 32 -14.12 -9.97 -16.35
C PRO A 32 -12.96 -10.91 -16.66
N LYS A 33 -11.82 -10.70 -15.99
CA LYS A 33 -10.72 -11.67 -15.99
C LYS A 33 -11.22 -12.89 -15.23
N THR A 34 -11.71 -13.89 -15.94
CA THR A 34 -11.88 -15.25 -15.44
C THR A 34 -10.50 -15.77 -15.06
N PHE A 35 -10.21 -15.76 -13.76
CA PHE A 35 -9.05 -16.41 -13.18
C PHE A 35 -9.20 -17.93 -13.41
N SER A 36 -8.52 -18.43 -14.42
CA SER A 36 -8.48 -19.87 -14.71
C SER A 36 -7.27 -20.42 -13.97
N ILE A 37 -7.50 -20.99 -12.80
CA ILE A 37 -6.49 -21.76 -12.06
C ILE A 37 -6.05 -22.91 -12.97
N PRO A 38 -4.76 -23.07 -13.32
CA PRO A 38 -4.31 -24.24 -14.05
C PRO A 38 -4.59 -25.48 -13.21
N GLY A 39 -5.52 -26.31 -13.69
CA GLY A 39 -5.87 -27.58 -13.05
C GLY A 39 -4.64 -28.47 -12.96
N THR A 40 -4.17 -28.70 -11.75
CA THR A 40 -3.26 -29.80 -11.43
C THR A 40 -3.97 -31.09 -11.84
N GLN A 41 -3.50 -31.71 -12.92
CA GLN A 41 -4.06 -32.96 -13.39
C GLN A 41 -3.92 -34.01 -12.28
N ALA A 42 -5.09 -34.52 -11.91
CA ALA A 42 -5.31 -35.59 -10.99
C ALA A 42 -4.54 -36.85 -11.39
N THR A 43 -3.68 -37.33 -10.49
CA THR A 43 -3.35 -38.76 -10.40
C THR A 43 -4.26 -39.34 -9.31
N ARG A 44 -5.24 -40.17 -9.68
CA ARG A 44 -6.05 -40.97 -8.73
C ARG A 44 -5.29 -42.26 -8.35
N PRO A 45 -5.77 -43.06 -7.38
CA PRO A 45 -5.90 -42.77 -5.96
C PRO A 45 -5.18 -43.85 -5.13
N SER A 46 -4.62 -43.53 -3.96
CA SER A 46 -4.33 -44.57 -2.97
C SER A 46 -4.73 -44.10 -1.58
N GLN A 47 -5.60 -44.93 -1.03
CA GLN A 47 -6.25 -44.92 0.26
C GLN A 47 -5.20 -45.08 1.37
N ASN A 48 -5.15 -44.17 2.34
CA ASN A 48 -5.02 -44.43 3.78
C ASN A 48 -4.63 -43.17 4.55
N GLY A 49 -5.35 -42.95 5.65
CA GLY A 49 -4.79 -42.36 6.86
C GLY A 49 -4.61 -40.85 6.85
N GLU A 50 -5.61 -40.18 7.41
CA GLU A 50 -5.45 -39.05 8.33
C GLU A 50 -3.99 -38.73 8.73
N THR A 51 -3.56 -37.49 8.48
CA THR A 51 -2.44 -36.72 9.09
C THR A 51 -1.55 -36.04 8.04
N GLU A 52 -2.06 -35.05 7.30
CA GLU A 52 -1.19 -34.11 6.57
C GLU A 52 -1.53 -32.62 6.81
N THR A 53 -2.65 -32.30 7.46
CA THR A 53 -3.01 -30.90 7.76
C THR A 53 -2.27 -30.32 8.97
N ALA A 54 -1.83 -31.14 9.93
CA ALA A 54 -1.21 -30.68 11.16
C ALA A 54 0.28 -30.28 11.01
N VAL A 55 0.97 -30.77 9.98
CA VAL A 55 2.41 -30.52 9.80
C VAL A 55 2.65 -29.14 9.16
N THR A 56 1.73 -28.69 8.30
CA THR A 56 1.85 -27.41 7.59
C THR A 56 1.47 -26.22 8.48
N GLU A 57 0.44 -26.36 9.33
CA GLU A 57 0.06 -25.30 10.29
C GLU A 57 1.11 -25.11 11.38
N ALA A 58 1.64 -26.19 11.96
CA ALA A 58 2.67 -26.09 13.01
C ALA A 58 4.00 -25.49 12.51
N ALA A 59 4.37 -25.75 11.24
CA ALA A 59 5.55 -25.15 10.62
C ALA A 59 5.33 -23.67 10.22
N SER A 60 4.11 -23.33 9.78
CA SER A 60 3.71 -21.95 9.47
C SER A 60 3.70 -21.08 10.74
N ASP A 61 3.18 -21.59 11.85
CA ASP A 61 3.14 -20.87 13.12
C ASP A 61 4.54 -20.65 13.71
N GLN A 62 5.45 -21.63 13.60
CA GLN A 62 6.85 -21.44 14.03
C GLN A 62 7.58 -20.39 13.18
N GLY A 63 7.39 -20.42 11.85
CA GLY A 63 7.94 -19.41 10.96
C GLY A 63 7.41 -18.01 11.28
N LEU A 64 6.11 -17.90 11.52
CA LEU A 64 5.46 -16.63 11.83
C LEU A 64 5.92 -16.02 13.16
N LEU A 65 5.96 -16.82 14.23
CA LEU A 65 6.47 -16.35 15.53
C LEU A 65 7.93 -15.88 15.43
N SER A 66 8.79 -16.67 14.78
CA SER A 66 10.20 -16.28 14.59
C SER A 66 10.37 -15.03 13.74
N TRP A 67 9.49 -14.82 12.75
CA TRP A 67 9.47 -13.60 11.94
C TRP A 67 9.07 -12.40 12.79
N HIS A 68 8.02 -12.51 13.62
CA HIS A 68 7.60 -11.43 14.51
C HIS A 68 8.70 -11.04 15.51
N GLU A 69 9.35 -12.03 16.13
CA GLU A 69 10.49 -11.77 17.03
C GLU A 69 11.65 -11.05 16.33
N GLY A 70 11.87 -11.30 15.03
CA GLY A 70 12.96 -10.70 14.27
C GLY A 70 12.63 -9.36 13.60
N PHE A 71 11.37 -9.12 13.23
CA PHE A 71 10.99 -8.01 12.34
C PHE A 71 9.84 -7.13 12.86
N GLU A 72 9.21 -7.45 14.01
CA GLU A 72 8.15 -6.59 14.57
C GLU A 72 8.65 -5.17 14.82
N SER A 73 9.83 -5.03 15.47
CA SER A 73 10.43 -3.73 15.70
C SER A 73 10.73 -3.00 14.39
N THR A 74 11.21 -3.71 13.37
CA THR A 74 11.48 -3.14 12.03
C THR A 74 10.22 -2.55 11.41
N VAL A 75 9.08 -3.25 11.50
CA VAL A 75 7.80 -2.73 10.99
C VAL A 75 7.38 -1.49 11.78
N LEU A 76 7.51 -1.50 13.10
CA LEU A 76 7.16 -0.36 13.95
C LEU A 76 8.08 0.84 13.72
N ASP A 77 9.39 0.63 13.54
CA ASP A 77 10.38 1.66 13.23
C ASP A 77 10.06 2.33 11.88
N PHE A 78 9.72 1.52 10.87
CA PHE A 78 9.27 2.03 9.57
C PHE A 78 7.97 2.84 9.69
N ILE A 79 7.00 2.38 10.49
CA ILE A 79 5.76 3.12 10.71
C ILE A 79 6.05 4.48 11.36
N GLU A 80 6.88 4.51 12.41
CA GLU A 80 7.27 5.75 13.09
C GLU A 80 8.00 6.72 12.16
N PHE A 81 8.96 6.22 11.37
CA PHE A 81 9.63 6.99 10.32
C PHE A 81 8.64 7.58 9.31
N SER A 82 7.70 6.76 8.85
CA SER A 82 6.70 7.14 7.84
C SER A 82 5.71 8.17 8.38
N ASP A 83 5.28 8.03 9.64
CA ASP A 83 4.39 8.99 10.29
C ASP A 83 5.08 10.35 10.43
N GLY A 84 6.35 10.38 10.83
CA GLY A 84 7.14 11.63 10.88
C GLY A 84 7.34 12.27 9.52
N LEU A 85 7.53 11.46 8.46
CA LEU A 85 7.61 11.96 7.09
C LEU A 85 6.28 12.59 6.63
N ILE A 86 5.14 11.94 6.92
CA ILE A 86 3.82 12.48 6.60
C ILE A 86 3.58 13.77 7.36
N GLU A 87 3.90 13.83 8.66
CA GLU A 87 3.77 15.05 9.46
C GLU A 87 4.60 16.20 8.86
N THR A 88 5.82 15.91 8.40
CA THR A 88 6.69 16.88 7.72
C THR A 88 6.05 17.42 6.43
N ILE A 89 5.44 16.53 5.64
CA ILE A 89 4.72 16.89 4.40
C ILE A 89 3.48 17.74 4.70
N VAL A 90 2.67 17.32 5.68
CA VAL A 90 1.41 18.00 6.06
C VAL A 90 1.67 19.38 6.67
N ASN A 91 2.75 19.54 7.42
CA ASN A 91 3.16 20.81 7.99
C ASN A 91 3.83 21.77 6.98
N GLU A 92 3.81 21.43 5.69
CA GLU A 92 4.39 22.23 4.59
C GLU A 92 5.86 22.60 4.87
N ALA A 93 6.65 21.66 5.39
CA ALA A 93 8.05 21.92 5.66
C ALA A 93 8.77 22.38 4.37
N PRO A 94 9.82 23.22 4.49
CA PRO A 94 10.53 23.75 3.33
C PRO A 94 10.94 22.64 2.36
N LEU A 95 10.70 22.85 1.07
CA LEU A 95 11.02 21.87 0.02
C LEU A 95 12.49 21.43 0.05
N GLU A 96 13.42 22.30 0.47
CA GLU A 96 14.83 21.94 0.61
C GLU A 96 15.08 20.87 1.69
N GLU A 97 14.29 20.87 2.77
CA GLU A 97 14.39 19.87 3.85
C GLU A 97 13.88 18.51 3.35
N ILE A 98 12.75 18.51 2.65
CA ILE A 98 12.09 17.29 2.16
C ILE A 98 12.86 16.67 0.98
N GLN A 99 13.47 17.47 0.10
CA GLN A 99 14.28 16.96 -1.03
C GLN A 99 15.52 16.18 -0.58
N SER A 100 15.99 16.41 0.64
CA SER A 100 17.14 15.70 1.18
C SER A 100 16.81 14.28 1.68
N ILE A 101 15.52 13.94 1.78
CA ILE A 101 15.04 12.67 2.31
C ILE A 101 15.09 11.60 1.21
N ASP A 102 16.06 10.69 1.31
CA ASP A 102 16.09 9.48 0.50
C ASP A 102 15.30 8.35 1.18
N VAL A 103 14.01 8.24 0.84
CA VAL A 103 13.13 7.19 1.37
C VAL A 103 13.55 5.79 0.91
N PHE A 104 14.28 5.61 -0.18
CA PHE A 104 14.72 4.26 -0.57
C PHE A 104 16.08 3.89 0.02
N GLY A 105 16.90 4.88 0.33
CA GLY A 105 18.18 4.72 1.02
C GLY A 105 18.10 4.71 2.55
N ALA A 106 16.92 5.02 3.13
CA ALA A 106 16.71 4.96 4.56
C ALA A 106 16.87 3.54 5.11
N THR A 107 17.40 3.42 6.32
CA THR A 107 17.68 2.09 6.90
C THR A 107 16.38 1.34 7.17
N GLU A 108 15.38 2.06 7.67
CA GLU A 108 14.05 1.57 7.99
C GLU A 108 13.36 0.98 6.76
N THR A 109 13.54 1.59 5.59
CA THR A 109 12.92 1.11 4.35
C THR A 109 13.61 -0.12 3.78
N LEU A 110 14.93 -0.20 3.88
CA LEU A 110 15.69 -1.37 3.45
C LEU A 110 15.39 -2.58 4.34
N GLU A 111 15.34 -2.36 5.65
CA GLU A 111 14.98 -3.41 6.61
C GLU A 111 13.51 -3.83 6.44
N LEU A 112 12.59 -2.91 6.14
CA LEU A 112 11.20 -3.28 5.81
C LEU A 112 11.11 -4.10 4.52
N GLN A 113 11.87 -3.78 3.47
CA GLN A 113 11.89 -4.59 2.25
C GLN A 113 12.35 -6.02 2.54
N LYS A 114 13.36 -6.17 3.40
CA LYS A 114 13.81 -7.48 3.87
C LYS A 114 12.70 -8.19 4.64
N ALA A 115 12.10 -7.52 5.63
CA ALA A 115 10.98 -8.05 6.42
C ALA A 115 9.83 -8.52 5.53
N ALA A 116 9.46 -7.73 4.52
CA ALA A 116 8.43 -8.05 3.54
C ALA A 116 8.76 -9.30 2.71
N SER A 117 10.01 -9.43 2.26
CA SER A 117 10.46 -10.56 1.45
C SER A 117 10.57 -11.87 2.23
N GLU A 118 10.85 -11.79 3.54
CA GLU A 118 11.02 -12.93 4.43
C GLU A 118 9.73 -13.32 5.15
N HIS A 119 8.63 -12.57 4.97
CA HIS A 119 7.37 -12.85 5.65
C HIS A 119 6.80 -14.23 5.22
N PRO A 120 6.47 -15.14 6.17
CA PRO A 120 5.99 -16.49 5.86
C PRO A 120 4.70 -16.54 5.03
N SER A 121 3.84 -15.52 5.17
CA SER A 121 2.71 -15.27 4.28
C SER A 121 3.09 -14.27 3.18
N PRO A 122 3.07 -14.68 1.89
CA PRO A 122 3.37 -13.79 0.76
C PRO A 122 2.39 -12.62 0.63
N GLU A 123 1.12 -12.83 0.98
CA GLU A 123 0.09 -11.78 0.93
C GLU A 123 0.44 -10.65 1.90
N MET A 124 0.85 -11.01 3.11
CA MET A 124 1.30 -10.06 4.13
C MET A 124 2.58 -9.33 3.72
N GLY A 125 3.56 -10.04 3.15
CA GLY A 125 4.76 -9.41 2.58
C GLY A 125 4.44 -8.40 1.48
N ALA A 126 3.46 -8.70 0.63
CA ALA A 126 2.98 -7.77 -0.40
C ALA A 126 2.31 -6.52 0.21
N GLU A 127 1.59 -6.67 1.33
CA GLU A 127 1.02 -5.52 2.05
C GLU A 127 2.08 -4.60 2.67
N LEU A 128 3.16 -5.16 3.26
CA LEU A 128 4.30 -4.35 3.73
C LEU A 128 4.96 -3.58 2.57
N SER A 129 5.12 -4.26 1.43
CA SER A 129 5.66 -3.64 0.22
C SER A 129 4.74 -2.53 -0.32
N ALA A 130 3.42 -2.71 -0.25
CA ALA A 130 2.44 -1.71 -0.65
C ALA A 130 2.47 -0.49 0.28
N MET A 131 2.63 -0.72 1.59
CA MET A 131 2.79 0.36 2.57
C MET A 131 4.02 1.22 2.26
N LEU A 132 5.18 0.60 2.02
CA LEU A 132 6.38 1.29 1.56
C LEU A 132 6.17 2.07 0.26
N ALA A 133 5.57 1.42 -0.73
CA ALA A 133 5.32 2.04 -2.03
C ALA A 133 4.41 3.27 -1.92
N SER A 134 3.39 3.22 -1.05
CA SER A 134 2.49 4.35 -0.82
C SER A 134 3.20 5.55 -0.19
N ILE A 135 4.08 5.33 0.81
CA ILE A 135 4.88 6.40 1.42
C ILE A 135 5.85 7.02 0.41
N SER A 136 6.59 6.18 -0.31
CA SER A 136 7.48 6.68 -1.35
C SER A 136 6.72 7.48 -2.40
N SER A 137 5.55 6.98 -2.84
CA SER A 137 4.74 7.63 -3.88
C SER A 137 4.16 8.95 -3.39
N SER A 138 3.74 9.02 -2.11
CA SER A 138 3.31 10.25 -1.44
C SER A 138 4.41 11.31 -1.48
N LEU A 139 5.62 10.96 -1.03
CA LEU A 139 6.76 11.88 -1.05
C LEU A 139 7.08 12.36 -2.47
N HIS A 140 7.15 11.45 -3.44
CA HIS A 140 7.47 11.81 -4.83
C HIS A 140 6.40 12.70 -5.46
N ALA A 141 5.13 12.45 -5.17
CA ALA A 141 4.02 13.29 -5.61
C ALA A 141 4.13 14.70 -4.99
N TYR A 142 4.40 14.79 -3.69
CA TYR A 142 4.60 16.05 -2.99
C TYR A 142 5.76 16.87 -3.58
N LEU A 143 6.91 16.22 -3.83
CA LEU A 143 8.09 16.86 -4.45
C LEU A 143 7.81 17.38 -5.87
N ARG A 144 6.83 16.80 -6.57
CA ARG A 144 6.35 17.26 -7.89
C ARG A 144 5.21 18.28 -7.81
N SER A 145 4.83 18.69 -6.59
CA SER A 145 3.68 19.54 -6.33
C SER A 145 2.35 18.93 -6.79
N GLU A 146 2.26 17.60 -6.85
CA GLU A 146 1.04 16.83 -7.12
C GLU A 146 0.32 16.53 -5.80
N PHE A 147 -0.17 17.57 -5.11
CA PHE A 147 -0.67 17.46 -3.73
C PHE A 147 -1.87 16.52 -3.56
N ASP A 148 -2.83 16.54 -4.48
CA ASP A 148 -3.98 15.62 -4.45
C ASP A 148 -3.54 14.15 -4.50
N LEU A 149 -2.51 13.85 -5.29
CA LEU A 149 -1.95 12.51 -5.38
C LEU A 149 -1.18 12.16 -4.11
N ALA A 150 -0.42 13.11 -3.54
CA ALA A 150 0.27 12.91 -2.28
C ALA A 150 -0.72 12.54 -1.16
N GLU A 151 -1.81 13.31 -1.01
CA GLU A 151 -2.88 13.05 -0.05
C GLU A 151 -3.53 11.67 -0.27
N GLN A 152 -3.81 11.31 -1.54
CA GLN A 152 -4.36 10.00 -1.86
C GLN A 152 -3.43 8.86 -1.41
N GLN A 153 -2.12 8.98 -1.65
CA GLN A 153 -1.15 7.97 -1.25
C GLN A 153 -0.97 7.91 0.28
N GLN A 154 -1.08 9.05 0.98
CA GLN A 154 -1.10 9.08 2.45
C GLN A 154 -2.31 8.32 3.02
N SER A 155 -3.50 8.50 2.42
CA SER A 155 -4.69 7.74 2.82
C SER A 155 -4.48 6.23 2.64
N ILE A 156 -3.89 5.81 1.51
CA ILE A 156 -3.59 4.39 1.26
C ILE A 156 -2.61 3.85 2.30
N TYR A 157 -1.56 4.62 2.63
CA TYR A 157 -0.64 4.27 3.71
C TYR A 157 -1.37 4.06 5.04
N GLN A 158 -2.25 4.99 5.42
CA GLN A 158 -3.01 4.92 6.68
C GLN A 158 -3.89 3.67 6.74
N GLU A 159 -4.50 3.26 5.63
CA GLU A 159 -5.27 2.02 5.55
C GLU A 159 -4.41 0.79 5.83
N TYR A 160 -3.25 0.67 5.18
CA TYR A 160 -2.30 -0.43 5.43
C TYR A 160 -1.77 -0.41 6.87
N ARG A 161 -1.42 0.76 7.40
CA ARG A 161 -0.95 0.94 8.77
C ARG A 161 -1.96 0.43 9.81
N GLU A 162 -3.24 0.78 9.65
CA GLU A 162 -4.28 0.32 10.59
C GLU A 162 -4.50 -1.18 10.50
N MET A 163 -4.52 -1.77 9.30
CA MET A 163 -4.57 -3.23 9.14
C MET A 163 -3.40 -3.91 9.85
N TRP A 164 -2.18 -3.36 9.72
CA TRP A 164 -1.00 -3.90 10.38
C TRP A 164 -1.09 -3.83 11.91
N PHE A 165 -1.56 -2.72 12.49
CA PHE A 165 -1.75 -2.66 13.94
C PHE A 165 -2.77 -3.66 14.48
N GLN A 166 -3.82 -3.98 13.72
CA GLN A 166 -4.80 -4.98 14.14
C GLN A 166 -4.17 -6.38 14.24
N ARG A 167 -3.21 -6.68 13.36
CA ARG A 167 -2.50 -7.96 13.33
C ARG A 167 -1.38 -8.01 14.37
N LEU A 168 -0.60 -6.94 14.51
CA LEU A 168 0.46 -6.86 15.52
C LEU A 168 -0.07 -7.03 16.95
N ARG A 169 -1.29 -6.59 17.25
CA ARG A 169 -1.92 -6.84 18.57
C ARG A 169 -2.10 -8.31 18.94
N GLN A 170 -2.08 -9.21 17.96
CA GLN A 170 -2.14 -10.65 18.21
C GLN A 170 -0.83 -11.16 18.82
N PHE A 171 0.24 -10.36 18.75
CA PHE A 171 1.58 -10.63 19.28
C PHE A 171 1.90 -9.61 20.40
N PRO A 172 2.05 -10.05 21.65
CA PRO A 172 2.08 -9.15 22.80
C PRO A 172 3.43 -8.46 23.07
N GLN A 173 4.42 -8.58 22.17
CA GLN A 173 5.80 -8.16 22.43
C GLN A 173 5.92 -6.62 22.60
N ASP A 174 5.09 -5.81 21.90
CA ASP A 174 5.23 -4.34 21.92
C ASP A 174 3.91 -3.54 21.93
N ILE A 175 2.92 -4.01 22.70
CA ILE A 175 1.55 -3.43 22.75
C ILE A 175 1.54 -1.95 23.14
N ASP A 176 2.37 -1.52 24.08
CA ASP A 176 2.40 -0.12 24.52
C ASP A 176 2.88 0.82 23.42
N ARG A 177 3.87 0.40 22.61
CA ARG A 177 4.37 1.16 21.47
C ARG A 177 3.29 1.26 20.38
N ILE A 178 2.60 0.16 20.10
CA ILE A 178 1.46 0.12 19.17
C ILE A 178 0.34 1.09 19.60
N ILE A 179 0.03 1.14 20.91
CA ILE A 179 -0.98 2.06 21.44
C ILE A 179 -0.55 3.53 21.25
N ARG A 180 0.72 3.85 21.47
CA ARG A 180 1.25 5.21 21.27
C ARG A 180 1.19 5.62 19.82
N LEU A 181 1.74 4.80 18.92
CA LEU A 181 1.79 5.12 17.49
C LEU A 181 0.38 5.34 16.93
N ARG A 182 -0.62 4.53 17.28
CA ARG A 182 -1.99 4.75 16.80
C ARG A 182 -2.60 6.11 17.21
N ARG A 183 -2.16 6.70 18.31
CA ARG A 183 -2.66 8.00 18.79
C ARG A 183 -1.94 9.19 18.16
N ALA A 184 -0.76 8.96 17.61
CA ALA A 184 -0.07 9.90 16.73
C ALA A 184 -0.76 9.90 15.36
#